data_AF-A0A0D8X7F2-F1
#
_entry.id   AF-A0A0D8X7F2-F1
#
_cell.length_a   1.000
_cell.length_b   1.000
_cell.length_c   1.000
_cell.angle_alpha   90.00
_cell.angle_beta   90.00
_cell.angle_gamma   90.00
#
_symmetry.space_group_name_H-M   'P 1'
#
loop_
_entity.id
_entity.type
_entity.pdbx_description
1 polymer ?
#
loop_
_entity_poly.entity_id
_entity_poly.type
_entity_poly.pdbx_seq_one_letter_code
_entity_poly.pdbx_strand_id
1 'polypeptide(L)'
;MSAFRHGISSTGAVNEDYFRKAFTQAPKCDIYSSKEHTSQLESVRSILGNTQIDWSQRVNLLKLLRSILLNGGMDYENELITGILTLEDAMRRQHL
;
A
#
# COMPACT_ATOMS: atom_id res chain seq x y z
N MET A 1 24.98 -37.04 21.12
CA MET A 1 25.42 -35.64 21.23
C MET A 1 24.51 -34.79 20.37
N SER A 2 23.56 -34.08 21.00
CA SER A 2 22.63 -33.19 20.33
C SER A 2 23.31 -31.87 19.97
N ALA A 3 23.10 -31.39 18.75
CA ALA A 3 22.99 -29.97 18.46
C ALA A 3 22.28 -29.77 17.11
N PHE A 4 20.97 -30.00 17.11
CA PHE A 4 20.07 -29.22 16.27
C PHE A 4 20.23 -27.76 16.71
N ARG A 5 20.87 -26.92 15.90
CA ARG A 5 20.81 -25.46 16.05
C ARG A 5 20.10 -24.89 14.82
N HIS A 6 18.80 -25.15 14.76
CA HIS A 6 17.89 -24.22 14.10
C HIS A 6 17.67 -23.07 15.11
N GLY A 7 18.38 -21.97 14.88
CA GLY A 7 18.43 -20.87 15.84
C GLY A 7 18.99 -19.60 15.22
N ILE A 8 18.41 -19.18 14.09
CA ILE A 8 18.34 -17.75 13.79
C ILE A 8 16.91 -17.35 14.13
N SER A 9 16.70 -17.13 15.42
CA SER A 9 15.60 -16.36 15.94
C SER A 9 15.73 -14.92 15.40
N SER A 10 15.09 -14.62 14.28
CA SER A 10 14.83 -13.25 13.82
C SER A 10 13.36 -12.91 14.09
N THR A 11 13.01 -12.83 15.37
CA THR A 11 11.78 -12.19 15.84
C THR A 11 11.73 -10.77 15.25
N GLY A 12 10.88 -10.55 14.25
CA GLY A 12 10.57 -9.22 13.70
C GLY A 12 11.29 -8.79 12.41
N ALA A 13 12.19 -9.59 11.84
CA ALA A 13 12.78 -9.25 10.54
C ALA A 13 11.82 -9.64 9.42
N VAL A 14 11.07 -8.68 8.89
CA VAL A 14 10.39 -8.85 7.60
C VAL A 14 11.48 -9.05 6.55
N ASN A 15 11.62 -10.27 6.03
CA ASN A 15 12.55 -10.53 4.93
C ASN A 15 11.95 -10.06 3.59
N GLU A 16 12.80 -9.80 2.59
CA GLU A 16 12.37 -9.30 1.28
C GLU A 16 11.35 -10.23 0.62
N ASP A 17 11.54 -11.55 0.74
CA ASP A 17 10.63 -12.55 0.21
C ASP A 17 9.23 -12.44 0.80
N TYR A 18 9.13 -12.21 2.11
CA TYR A 18 7.85 -12.00 2.78
C TYR A 18 7.20 -10.70 2.33
N PHE A 19 7.99 -9.62 2.17
CA PHE A 19 7.48 -8.36 1.65
C PHE A 19 6.92 -8.53 0.23
N ARG A 20 7.68 -9.16 -0.68
CA ARG A 20 7.21 -9.42 -2.06
C ARG A 20 5.93 -10.25 -2.08
N LYS A 21 5.88 -11.32 -1.28
CA LYS A 21 4.68 -12.15 -1.14
C LYS A 21 3.50 -11.32 -0.62
N ALA A 22 3.69 -10.58 0.46
CA ALA A 22 2.64 -9.76 1.05
C ALA A 22 2.17 -8.64 0.08
N PHE A 23 3.08 -8.06 -0.71
CA PHE A 23 2.77 -7.02 -1.69
C PHE A 23 1.78 -7.52 -2.75
N THR A 24 2.05 -8.70 -3.31
CA THR A 24 1.20 -9.32 -4.35
C THR A 24 -0.10 -9.93 -3.81
N GLN A 25 -0.19 -10.21 -2.51
CA GLN A 25 -1.42 -10.65 -1.84
C GLN A 25 -2.35 -9.48 -1.46
N ALA A 26 -2.63 -8.61 -2.42
CA ALA A 26 -3.68 -7.61 -2.29
C ALA A 26 -4.99 -8.15 -2.87
N PRO A 27 -6.17 -7.74 -2.35
CA PRO A 27 -7.45 -8.01 -3.00
C PRO A 27 -7.41 -7.50 -4.44
N LYS A 28 -8.05 -8.21 -5.37
CA LYS A 28 -8.22 -7.65 -6.71
C LYS A 28 -9.21 -6.48 -6.64
N CYS A 29 -8.85 -5.34 -7.23
CA CYS A 29 -9.81 -4.31 -7.60
C CYS A 29 -9.93 -4.28 -9.11
N ASP A 30 -11.14 -4.12 -9.62
CA ASP A 30 -11.36 -3.89 -11.05
C ASP A 30 -11.51 -2.39 -11.27
N ILE A 31 -10.81 -1.87 -12.28
CA ILE A 31 -10.81 -0.45 -12.62
C ILE A 31 -11.37 -0.32 -14.03
N TYR A 32 -12.55 0.28 -14.13
CA TYR A 32 -13.30 0.32 -15.38
C TYR A 32 -13.20 1.67 -16.12
N SER A 33 -12.57 2.68 -15.50
CA SER A 33 -12.36 4.00 -16.11
C SER A 33 -11.26 4.83 -15.40
N SER A 34 -10.70 5.81 -16.11
CA SER A 34 -9.78 6.82 -15.54
C SER A 34 -10.41 7.61 -14.38
N LYS A 35 -11.72 7.90 -14.47
CA LYS A 35 -12.47 8.58 -13.41
C LYS A 35 -12.54 7.73 -12.13
N GLU A 36 -12.82 6.44 -12.27
CA GLU A 36 -12.83 5.51 -11.14
C GLU A 36 -11.43 5.40 -10.52
N HIS A 37 -10.40 5.25 -11.35
CA HIS A 37 -9.00 5.22 -10.91
C HIS A 37 -8.62 6.44 -10.07
N THR A 38 -8.95 7.64 -10.58
CA THR A 38 -8.70 8.91 -9.89
C THR A 38 -9.47 9.01 -8.57
N SER A 39 -10.74 8.60 -8.56
CA SER A 39 -11.58 8.61 -7.36
C SER A 39 -11.03 7.70 -6.26
N GLN A 40 -10.53 6.52 -6.62
CA GLN A 40 -9.92 5.59 -5.67
C GLN A 40 -8.60 6.15 -5.11
N LEU A 41 -7.74 6.74 -5.95
CA LEU A 41 -6.51 7.39 -5.50
C LEU A 41 -6.78 8.57 -4.57
N GLU A 42 -7.82 9.36 -4.86
CA GLU A 42 -8.24 10.47 -4.00
C GLU A 42 -8.75 9.98 -2.64
N SER A 43 -9.49 8.85 -2.61
CA SER A 43 -9.91 8.20 -1.37
C SER A 43 -8.71 7.75 -0.52
N VAL A 44 -7.72 7.12 -1.15
CA VAL A 44 -6.46 6.73 -0.50
C VAL A 44 -5.74 7.95 0.08
N ARG A 45 -5.57 9.02 -0.72
CA ARG A 45 -4.94 10.28 -0.28
C ARG A 45 -5.64 10.89 0.91
N SER A 46 -6.97 11.00 0.87
CA SER A 46 -7.77 11.63 1.92
C SER A 46 -7.61 10.92 3.27
N ILE A 47 -7.71 9.58 3.27
CA ILE A 47 -7.64 8.80 4.51
C ILE A 47 -6.22 8.70 5.05
N LEU A 48 -5.24 8.41 4.19
CA LEU A 48 -3.85 8.31 4.64
C LEU A 48 -3.28 9.66 5.07
N GLY A 49 -3.76 10.77 4.49
CA GLY A 49 -3.43 12.14 4.91
C GLY A 49 -4.11 12.61 6.20
N ASN A 50 -5.08 11.87 6.76
CA ASN A 50 -5.76 12.25 7.99
C ASN A 50 -5.21 11.55 9.24
N THR A 51 -4.62 12.32 10.16
CA THR A 51 -3.98 11.82 11.39
C THR A 51 -4.95 11.29 12.44
N GLN A 52 -6.25 11.61 12.32
CA GLN A 52 -7.29 11.22 13.26
C GLN A 52 -8.02 9.91 12.91
N ILE A 53 -7.69 9.32 11.77
CA ILE A 53 -8.30 8.05 11.32
C ILE A 53 -7.71 6.85 12.06
N ASP A 54 -8.57 5.90 12.39
CA ASP A 54 -8.21 4.59 12.95
C ASP A 54 -7.12 3.87 12.15
N TRP A 55 -6.16 3.28 12.86
CA TRP A 55 -5.05 2.54 12.26
C TRP A 55 -5.52 1.45 11.29
N SER A 56 -6.54 0.68 11.68
CA SER A 56 -7.10 -0.39 10.84
C SER A 56 -7.64 0.13 9.50
N GLN A 57 -8.23 1.33 9.48
CA GLN A 57 -8.69 1.96 8.25
C GLN A 57 -7.49 2.34 7.37
N ARG A 58 -6.43 2.94 7.93
CA ARG A 58 -5.20 3.23 7.17
C ARG A 58 -4.60 1.98 6.54
N VAL A 59 -4.53 0.88 7.28
CA VAL A 59 -4.03 -0.41 6.78
C VAL A 59 -4.89 -0.92 5.61
N ASN A 60 -6.21 -0.73 5.67
CA ASN A 60 -7.10 -1.11 4.57
C ASN A 60 -6.87 -0.27 3.31
N LEU A 61 -6.63 1.04 3.45
CA LEU A 61 -6.36 1.90 2.30
C LEU A 61 -4.96 1.66 1.70
N LEU A 62 -3.98 1.26 2.51
CA LEU A 62 -2.67 0.77 2.01
C LEU A 62 -2.79 -0.57 1.27
N LYS A 63 -3.77 -1.41 1.60
CA LYS A 63 -4.10 -2.61 0.79
C LYS A 63 -4.72 -2.19 -0.55
N LEU A 64 -5.65 -1.24 -0.54
CA LEU A 64 -6.27 -0.72 -1.77
C LEU A 64 -5.24 -0.07 -2.71
N LEU A 65 -4.32 0.74 -2.18
CA LEU A 65 -3.23 1.31 -2.98
C LEU A 65 -2.43 0.22 -3.72
N ARG A 66 -2.13 -0.89 -3.03
CA ARG A 66 -1.45 -2.04 -3.66
C ARG A 66 -2.31 -2.74 -4.70
N SER A 67 -3.62 -2.88 -4.46
CA SER A 67 -4.56 -3.40 -5.45
C SER A 67 -4.54 -2.58 -6.73
N ILE A 68 -4.58 -1.25 -6.62
CA ILE A 68 -4.53 -0.32 -7.77
C ILE A 68 -3.23 -0.49 -8.54
N LEU A 69 -2.09 -0.55 -7.85
CA LEU A 69 -0.78 -0.76 -8.46
C LEU A 69 -0.67 -2.08 -9.24
N LEU A 70 -1.32 -3.14 -8.75
CA LEU A 70 -1.25 -4.48 -9.35
C LEU A 70 -2.25 -4.70 -10.50
N ASN A 71 -3.41 -4.02 -10.47
CA ASN A 71 -4.55 -4.33 -11.34
C ASN A 71 -4.90 -3.21 -12.35
N GLY A 72 -3.89 -2.64 -13.02
CA GLY A 72 -4.13 -1.66 -14.09
C GLY A 72 -3.72 -0.23 -13.75
N GLY A 73 -2.90 -0.02 -12.71
CA GLY A 73 -2.24 1.27 -12.49
C GLY A 73 -1.44 1.76 -13.71
N MET A 74 -0.97 0.84 -14.56
CA MET A 74 -0.29 1.18 -15.82
C MET A 74 -1.25 1.58 -16.95
N ASP A 75 -2.54 1.20 -16.87
CA ASP A 75 -3.55 1.59 -17.88
C ASP A 75 -3.90 3.10 -17.76
N TYR A 76 -3.63 3.70 -16.59
CA TYR A 76 -3.83 5.11 -16.26
C TYR A 76 -2.57 5.70 -15.60
N GLU A 77 -1.43 5.56 -16.26
CA GLU A 77 -0.10 5.89 -15.71
C GLU A 77 0.00 7.35 -15.22
N ASN A 78 -0.53 8.32 -15.97
CA ASN A 78 -0.46 9.74 -15.59
C ASN A 78 -1.25 10.01 -14.29
N GLU A 79 -2.44 9.45 -14.19
CA GLU A 79 -3.29 9.54 -13.00
C GLU A 79 -2.63 8.84 -11.81
N LEU A 80 -1.97 7.69 -12.05
CA LEU A 80 -1.24 6.97 -11.01
C LEU A 80 -0.07 7.81 -10.47
N ILE A 81 0.80 8.31 -11.35
CA ILE A 81 1.96 9.12 -10.96
C ILE A 81 1.49 10.35 -10.19
N THR A 82 0.49 11.07 -10.71
CA THR A 82 -0.07 12.25 -10.04
C THR A 82 -0.66 11.89 -8.67
N GLY A 83 -1.39 10.79 -8.57
CA GLY A 83 -1.96 10.30 -7.32
C GLY A 83 -0.89 9.97 -6.28
N ILE A 84 0.19 9.30 -6.67
CA ILE A 84 1.29 8.95 -5.77
C ILE A 84 2.02 10.20 -5.25
N LEU A 85 2.34 11.15 -6.14
CA LEU A 85 3.01 12.39 -5.76
C LEU A 85 2.17 13.20 -4.76
N THR A 86 0.86 13.33 -5.02
CA THR A 86 -0.03 14.07 -4.11
C THR A 86 -0.27 13.34 -2.79
N LEU A 87 -0.23 12.00 -2.78
CA LEU A 87 -0.26 11.18 -1.56
C LEU A 87 0.99 11.41 -0.70
N GLU A 88 2.18 11.43 -1.32
CA GLU A 88 3.44 11.70 -0.62
C GLU A 88 3.37 13.04 0.13
N ASP A 89 2.90 14.10 -0.54
CA ASP A 89 2.74 15.43 0.06
C ASP A 89 1.69 15.45 1.18
N ALA A 90 0.60 14.70 1.04
CA ALA A 90 -0.42 14.59 2.08
C ALA A 90 0.14 13.89 3.34
N MET A 91 0.91 12.82 3.16
CA MET A 91 1.53 12.08 4.27
C MET A 91 2.66 12.88 4.93
N ARG A 92 3.48 13.59 4.15
CA ARG A 92 4.56 14.44 4.67
C ARG A 92 4.03 15.55 5.58
N ARG A 93 2.88 16.14 5.24
CA ARG A 93 2.20 17.17 6.05
C ARG A 93 1.69 16.65 7.40
N GLN A 94 1.64 15.34 7.63
CA GLN A 94 1.25 14.78 8.93
C GLN A 94 2.38 14.80 9.97
N HIS A 95 3.62 14.99 9.52
CA HIS A 95 4.81 14.93 10.39
C HIS A 95 5.42 16.33 10.66
N LEU A 96 4.80 17.39 10.12
CA LEU A 96 5.08 18.79 10.42
C LEU A 96 4.02 19.33 11.39
#